data_AF-A0A401FK67-F1
#
_entry.id   AF-A0A401FK67-F1
#
_cell.length_a   1.000
_cell.length_b   1.000
_cell.length_c   1.000
_cell.angle_alpha   90.00
_cell.angle_beta   90.00
_cell.angle_gamma   90.00
#
_symmetry.space_group_name_H-M   'P 1'
#
loop_
_entity.id
_entity.type
_entity.pdbx_description
1 polymer ?
#
loop_
_entity_poly.entity_id
_entity_poly.type
_entity_poly.pdbx_seq_one_letter_code
_entity_poly.pdbx_strand_id
1 'polypeptide(L)'
;MSKKRIEWIDVAKAIGIIAVVLGHSLTYHGTLYHFLYWWHMPIFFIMGGFFLRPVKNGKWLEFFKKRVFPLLISYVFCGTILIFLSHFLRHETWKYTAFYFVRLIYGGQTLNHYTSVFWYINVYIIALILVTLLITYIKSRESLIIIGFLSLIIGTSYKHIFFLEYKYLPWDFDVALIVVFFVFIWVSLFQEHSKNCH
;
A
#
# COMPACT_ATOMS: atom_id res chain seq x y z
N MET A 1 27.73 14.29 -3.58
CA MET A 1 27.66 12.90 -4.08
C MET A 1 26.37 12.72 -4.87
N SER A 2 26.45 12.49 -6.18
CA SER A 2 25.29 12.14 -7.01
C SER A 2 24.65 10.86 -6.46
N LYS A 3 23.39 10.94 -6.04
CA LYS A 3 22.58 9.76 -5.71
C LYS A 3 22.47 8.95 -7.00
N LYS A 4 23.24 7.87 -7.14
CA LYS A 4 23.13 6.93 -8.26
C LYS A 4 21.71 6.36 -8.26
N ARG A 5 20.84 6.87 -9.14
CA ARG A 5 19.49 6.34 -9.31
C ARG A 5 19.60 4.94 -9.91
N ILE A 6 18.75 4.05 -9.43
CA ILE A 6 18.70 2.68 -9.92
C ILE A 6 17.73 2.67 -11.10
N GLU A 7 18.26 2.73 -12.32
CA GLU A 7 17.48 2.91 -13.56
C GLU A 7 16.39 1.85 -13.73
N TRP A 8 16.68 0.58 -13.40
CA TRP A 8 15.70 -0.50 -13.51
C TRP A 8 14.48 -0.30 -12.60
N ILE A 9 14.64 0.33 -11.43
CA ILE A 9 13.51 0.64 -10.53
C ILE A 9 12.61 1.69 -11.16
N ASP A 10 13.19 2.70 -11.81
CA ASP A 10 12.41 3.76 -12.45
C ASP A 10 11.66 3.22 -13.69
N VAL A 11 12.27 2.31 -14.46
CA VAL A 11 11.61 1.59 -15.55
C VAL A 11 10.47 0.70 -15.05
N ALA A 12 10.70 -0.07 -13.98
CA ALA A 12 9.67 -0.93 -13.39
C ALA A 12 8.46 -0.12 -12.88
N LYS A 13 8.68 1.06 -12.30
CA LYS A 13 7.59 1.99 -11.93
C LYS A 13 6.83 2.48 -13.14
N ALA A 14 7.51 2.87 -14.22
CA ALA A 14 6.86 3.33 -15.43
C ALA A 14 5.96 2.23 -16.03
N ILE A 15 6.46 1.00 -16.11
CA ILE A 15 5.70 -0.16 -16.57
C ILE A 15 4.48 -0.41 -15.67
N GLY A 16 4.67 -0.34 -14.34
CA GLY A 16 3.57 -0.44 -13.38
C GLY A 16 2.49 0.62 -13.60
N ILE A 17 2.87 1.87 -13.85
CA ILE A 17 1.92 2.97 -14.07
C ILE A 17 1.11 2.74 -15.35
N ILE A 18 1.79 2.33 -16.43
CA ILE A 18 1.12 1.97 -17.69
C ILE A 18 0.12 0.83 -17.47
N ALA A 19 0.51 -0.19 -16.69
CA ALA A 19 -0.37 -1.32 -16.37
C ALA A 19 -1.62 -0.90 -15.58
N VAL A 20 -1.52 0.07 -14.67
CA VAL A 20 -2.68 0.64 -13.95
C VAL A 20 -3.65 1.29 -14.94
N VAL A 21 -3.13 2.13 -15.84
CA VAL A 21 -3.95 2.84 -16.83
C VAL A 21 -4.63 1.85 -17.78
N LEU A 22 -3.89 0.84 -18.26
CA LEU A 22 -4.44 -0.22 -19.11
C LEU A 22 -5.48 -1.06 -18.36
N GLY A 23 -5.21 -1.43 -17.11
CA GLY A 23 -6.14 -2.20 -16.28
C GLY A 23 -7.50 -1.50 -16.10
N HIS A 24 -7.50 -0.17 -15.95
CA HIS A 24 -8.73 0.63 -15.88
C HIS A 24 -9.40 0.90 -17.23
N SER A 25 -8.67 0.75 -18.35
CA SER A 25 -9.19 1.00 -19.70
C SER A 25 -9.73 -0.26 -20.38
N LEU A 26 -9.30 -1.44 -19.93
CA LEU A 26 -9.72 -2.72 -20.50
C LEU A 26 -11.10 -3.15 -19.99
N THR A 27 -11.81 -3.91 -20.83
CA THR A 27 -13.09 -4.52 -20.46
C THR A 27 -12.92 -5.43 -19.25
N TYR A 28 -13.79 -5.20 -18.26
CA TYR A 28 -13.89 -6.00 -17.06
C TYR A 28 -14.08 -7.48 -17.45
N HIS A 29 -13.25 -8.37 -16.89
CA HIS A 29 -13.19 -9.83 -17.13
C HIS A 29 -12.37 -10.36 -18.33
N GLY A 30 -11.62 -9.53 -19.05
CA GLY A 30 -10.65 -10.06 -20.02
C GLY A 30 -9.48 -10.82 -19.38
N THR A 31 -8.88 -11.79 -20.07
CA THR A 31 -7.65 -12.46 -19.60
C THR A 31 -6.52 -11.47 -19.32
N LEU A 32 -6.39 -10.43 -20.17
CA LEU A 32 -5.42 -9.35 -19.98
C LEU A 32 -5.72 -8.52 -18.73
N TYR A 33 -7.00 -8.31 -18.40
CA TYR A 33 -7.39 -7.61 -17.17
C TYR A 33 -6.90 -8.40 -15.93
N HIS A 34 -7.20 -9.70 -15.84
CA HIS A 34 -6.76 -10.53 -14.72
C HIS A 34 -5.23 -10.61 -14.63
N PHE A 35 -4.55 -10.73 -15.77
CA PHE A 35 -3.10 -10.74 -15.82
C PHE A 35 -2.50 -9.45 -15.27
N LEU A 36 -2.92 -8.28 -15.76
CA LEU A 36 -2.41 -6.99 -15.27
C LEU A 36 -2.73 -6.79 -13.79
N TYR A 37 -3.95 -7.12 -13.34
CA TYR A 37 -4.39 -6.94 -11.95
C TYR A 37 -3.57 -7.72 -10.93
N TRP A 38 -3.01 -8.87 -11.33
CA TRP A 38 -2.28 -9.73 -10.41
C TRP A 38 -0.91 -9.17 -9.99
N TRP A 39 -0.20 -8.45 -10.87
CA TRP A 39 1.19 -8.03 -10.59
C TRP A 39 1.37 -6.51 -10.46
N HIS A 40 0.52 -5.68 -11.06
CA HIS A 40 0.75 -4.23 -11.07
C HIS A 40 0.66 -3.59 -9.68
N MET A 41 -0.15 -4.11 -8.75
CA MET A 41 -0.17 -3.61 -7.37
C MET A 41 1.03 -4.13 -6.56
N PRO A 42 1.33 -5.44 -6.53
CA PRO A 42 2.51 -5.97 -5.84
C PRO A 42 3.83 -5.28 -6.21
N ILE A 43 4.05 -4.96 -7.49
CA ILE A 43 5.30 -4.32 -7.92
C ILE A 43 5.52 -2.99 -7.23
N PHE A 44 4.50 -2.14 -7.07
CA PHE A 44 4.63 -0.84 -6.39
C PHE A 44 4.97 -1.01 -4.91
N PHE A 45 4.34 -1.96 -4.24
CA PHE A 45 4.65 -2.27 -2.84
C PHE A 45 6.08 -2.76 -2.67
N ILE A 46 6.52 -3.69 -3.54
CA ILE A 46 7.89 -4.21 -3.54
C ILE A 46 8.91 -3.08 -3.75
N MET A 47 8.67 -2.22 -4.75
CA MET A 47 9.54 -1.08 -5.05
C MET A 47 9.58 -0.06 -3.91
N GLY A 48 8.46 0.17 -3.22
CA GLY A 48 8.41 1.03 -2.05
C GLY A 48 9.13 0.44 -0.82
N GLY A 49 9.03 -0.89 -0.66
CA GLY A 49 9.73 -1.65 0.37
C GLY A 49 11.24 -1.77 0.16
N PHE A 50 11.73 -1.63 -1.08
CA PHE A 50 13.15 -1.72 -1.44
C PHE A 50 14.06 -0.82 -0.58
N PHE A 51 13.59 0.37 -0.23
CA PHE A 51 14.38 1.36 0.51
C PHE A 51 14.12 1.36 2.02
N LEU A 52 13.42 0.36 2.53
CA LEU A 52 13.19 0.20 3.96
C LEU A 52 14.46 -0.28 4.65
N ARG A 53 14.74 0.31 5.81
CA ARG A 53 15.86 -0.03 6.67
C ARG A 53 15.36 -0.17 8.10
N PRO A 54 15.97 -1.06 8.90
CA PRO A 54 15.66 -1.17 10.32
C PRO A 54 15.80 0.19 11.01
N VAL A 55 14.82 0.52 11.85
CA VAL A 55 14.81 1.78 12.61
C VAL A 55 15.66 1.58 13.86
N LYS A 56 16.63 2.48 14.09
CA LYS A 56 17.41 2.47 15.33
C LYS A 56 16.53 2.96 16.50
N ASN A 57 16.78 2.45 17.70
CA ASN A 57 16.08 2.84 18.92
C ASN A 57 15.96 4.38 19.05
N GLY A 58 14.76 4.88 19.32
CA GLY A 58 14.46 6.31 19.45
C GLY A 58 14.19 7.06 18.13
N LYS A 59 14.44 6.47 16.96
CA LYS A 59 14.24 7.14 15.65
C LYS A 59 12.89 6.85 14.98
N TRP A 60 11.95 6.22 15.69
CA TRP A 60 10.60 5.94 15.18
C TRP A 60 9.83 7.20 14.78
N LEU A 61 9.97 8.28 15.57
CA LEU A 61 9.37 9.57 15.23
C LEU A 61 9.93 10.16 13.93
N GLU A 62 11.24 10.02 13.71
CA GLU A 62 11.89 10.48 12.48
C GLU A 62 11.43 9.66 11.27
N PHE A 63 11.33 8.33 11.43
CA PHE A 63 10.75 7.44 10.41
C PHE A 63 9.33 7.86 10.07
N PHE A 64 8.46 8.04 11.07
CA PHE A 64 7.08 8.43 10.86
C PHE A 64 6.98 9.77 10.13
N LYS A 65 7.70 10.80 10.59
CA LYS A 65 7.71 12.13 9.95
C LYS A 65 8.23 12.12 8.51
N LYS A 66 9.22 11.29 8.19
CA LYS A 66 9.85 11.27 6.85
C LYS A 66 9.14 10.36 5.87
N ARG A 67 8.48 9.30 6.33
CA ARG A 67 7.96 8.23 5.46
C ARG A 67 6.45 8.08 5.49
N VAL A 68 5.82 8.26 6.64
CA VAL A 68 4.37 8.05 6.82
C VAL A 68 3.62 9.37 6.73
N PHE A 69 4.06 10.39 7.45
CA PHE A 69 3.38 11.67 7.55
C PHE A 69 3.15 12.38 6.19
N PRO A 70 4.11 12.40 5.24
CA PRO A 70 3.87 13.01 3.92
C PRO A 70 2.79 12.28 3.12
N LEU A 71 2.70 10.95 3.28
CA LEU A 71 1.67 10.14 2.63
C LEU A 71 0.30 10.40 3.26
N LEU A 72 0.22 10.50 4.59
CA LEU A 72 -1.00 10.85 5.31
C LEU A 72 -1.50 12.24 4.93
N ILE A 73 -0.62 13.24 4.88
CA ILE A 73 -0.98 14.59 4.44
C ILE A 73 -1.53 14.53 3.01
N SER A 74 -0.81 13.87 2.10
CA SER A 74 -1.25 13.78 0.70
C SER A 74 -2.60 13.07 0.58
N TYR A 75 -2.81 12.00 1.36
CA TYR A 75 -4.07 11.26 1.42
C TYR A 75 -5.24 12.14 1.87
N VAL A 76 -5.10 12.80 3.03
CA VAL A 76 -6.16 13.62 3.60
C VAL A 76 -6.41 14.86 2.75
N PHE A 77 -5.36 15.54 2.29
CA PHE A 77 -5.47 16.76 1.49
C PHE A 77 -6.12 16.49 0.13
N CYS A 78 -5.58 15.54 -0.64
CA CYS A 78 -6.15 15.20 -1.95
C CYS A 78 -7.54 14.57 -1.83
N GLY A 79 -7.77 13.74 -0.81
CA GLY A 79 -9.08 13.16 -0.53
C GLY A 79 -10.14 14.22 -0.23
N THR A 80 -9.80 15.19 0.63
CA THR A 80 -10.68 16.31 0.98
C THR A 80 -11.01 17.17 -0.24
N ILE A 81 -10.00 17.49 -1.07
CA ILE A 81 -10.21 18.25 -2.31
C ILE A 81 -11.16 17.51 -3.24
N LEU A 82 -10.97 16.20 -3.46
CA LEU A 82 -11.83 15.44 -4.36
C LEU A 82 -13.27 15.31 -3.84
N ILE A 83 -13.45 15.16 -2.53
CA ILE A 83 -14.79 15.14 -1.91
C ILE A 83 -15.51 16.47 -2.12
N PHE A 84 -14.84 17.59 -1.85
CA PHE A 84 -15.44 18.91 -2.10
C PHE A 84 -15.67 19.18 -3.58
N LEU A 85 -14.74 18.80 -4.45
CA LEU A 85 -14.90 18.94 -5.89
C LEU A 85 -16.11 18.16 -6.39
N SER A 86 -16.29 16.92 -5.90
CA SER A 86 -17.48 16.12 -6.19
C SER A 86 -18.75 16.80 -5.71
N HIS A 87 -18.74 17.37 -4.50
CA HIS A 87 -19.89 18.09 -3.95
C HIS A 87 -20.32 19.26 -4.83
N PHE A 88 -19.37 20.12 -5.24
CA PHE A 88 -19.69 21.31 -6.03
C PHE A 88 -19.99 21.04 -7.51
N LEU A 89 -19.30 20.08 -8.14
CA LEU A 89 -19.51 19.77 -9.56
C LEU A 89 -20.78 18.95 -9.82
N ARG A 90 -21.18 18.09 -8.87
CA ARG A 90 -22.31 17.18 -9.03
C ARG A 90 -23.52 17.60 -8.19
N HIS A 91 -23.42 18.70 -7.46
CA HIS A 91 -24.45 19.22 -6.55
C HIS A 91 -24.94 18.17 -5.54
N GLU A 92 -24.00 17.39 -4.98
CA GLU A 92 -24.31 16.33 -4.02
C GLU A 92 -24.84 16.91 -2.70
N THR A 93 -25.65 16.15 -1.97
CA THR A 93 -26.14 16.61 -0.66
C THR A 93 -25.04 16.62 0.41
N TRP A 94 -25.18 17.48 1.43
CA TRP A 94 -24.26 17.49 2.58
C TRP A 94 -24.18 16.16 3.33
N LYS A 95 -25.28 15.39 3.35
CA LYS A 95 -25.29 14.02 3.92
C LYS A 95 -24.36 13.09 3.14
N TYR A 96 -24.38 13.16 1.82
CA TYR A 96 -23.47 12.40 0.96
C TYR A 96 -22.02 12.80 1.20
N THR A 97 -21.73 14.11 1.23
CA THR A 97 -20.38 14.63 1.52
C THR A 97 -19.85 14.13 2.86
N ALA A 98 -20.65 14.24 3.93
CA ALA A 98 -20.27 13.76 5.26
C ALA A 98 -19.99 12.24 5.27
N PHE A 99 -20.82 11.46 4.57
CA PHE A 99 -20.60 10.02 4.42
C PHE A 99 -19.28 9.68 3.73
N TYR A 100 -18.87 10.46 2.72
CA TYR A 100 -17.57 10.28 2.07
C TYR A 100 -16.39 10.67 2.96
N PHE A 101 -16.53 11.64 3.86
CA PHE A 101 -15.51 11.91 4.88
C PHE A 101 -15.37 10.76 5.88
N VAL A 102 -16.48 10.14 6.30
CA VAL A 102 -16.44 8.94 7.15
C VAL A 102 -15.70 7.81 6.43
N ARG A 103 -15.97 7.60 5.14
CA ARG A 103 -15.25 6.62 4.32
C ARG A 103 -13.78 6.96 4.11
N LEU A 104 -13.43 8.24 4.03
CA LEU A 104 -12.03 8.69 3.99
C LEU A 104 -11.30 8.38 5.30
N ILE A 105 -11.98 8.44 6.45
CA ILE A 105 -11.38 8.07 7.73
C ILE A 105 -11.29 6.55 7.86
N TYR A 106 -12.34 5.82 7.46
CA TYR A 106 -12.39 4.36 7.53
C TYR A 106 -11.45 3.69 6.51
N GLY A 107 -11.22 4.31 5.36
CA GLY A 107 -10.27 3.86 4.35
C GLY A 107 -10.61 2.49 3.72
N GLY A 108 -9.61 1.86 3.10
CA GLY A 108 -9.76 0.53 2.52
C GLY A 108 -10.74 0.47 1.34
N GLN A 109 -11.34 -0.68 1.06
CA GLN A 109 -12.32 -0.86 -0.04
C GLN A 109 -13.63 -0.13 0.21
N THR A 110 -13.79 0.49 1.38
CA THR A 110 -14.89 1.43 1.57
C THR A 110 -14.69 2.67 0.70
N LEU A 111 -13.49 2.99 0.22
CA LEU A 111 -13.26 4.05 -0.76
C LEU A 111 -13.71 3.59 -2.15
N ASN A 112 -14.78 4.18 -2.70
CA ASN A 112 -15.24 3.89 -4.06
C ASN A 112 -15.20 5.13 -4.97
N HIS A 113 -15.48 4.89 -6.25
CA HIS A 113 -15.49 5.89 -7.30
C HIS A 113 -14.16 6.64 -7.36
N TYR A 114 -14.21 7.96 -7.25
CA TYR A 114 -13.06 8.87 -7.35
C TYR A 114 -12.09 8.76 -6.16
N THR A 115 -12.51 8.17 -5.04
CA THR A 115 -11.63 7.95 -3.87
C THR A 115 -10.91 6.60 -3.90
N SER A 116 -11.27 5.70 -4.82
CA SER A 116 -10.70 4.35 -4.90
C SER A 116 -9.19 4.34 -5.14
N VAL A 117 -8.67 5.35 -5.85
CA VAL A 117 -7.22 5.51 -6.09
C VAL A 117 -6.43 5.62 -4.79
N PHE A 118 -7.03 6.19 -3.74
CA PHE A 118 -6.35 6.34 -2.46
C PHE A 118 -6.28 5.06 -1.62
N TRP A 119 -6.99 4.00 -2.02
CA TRP A 119 -6.91 2.68 -1.40
C TRP A 119 -5.46 2.21 -1.27
N TYR A 120 -4.67 2.40 -2.33
CA TYR A 120 -3.26 2.03 -2.35
C TYR A 120 -2.47 2.69 -1.21
N ILE A 121 -2.74 3.96 -0.90
CA ILE A 121 -2.00 4.70 0.13
C ILE A 121 -2.27 4.11 1.52
N ASN A 122 -3.51 3.73 1.81
CA ASN A 122 -3.89 3.10 3.09
C ASN A 122 -3.13 1.79 3.32
N VAL A 123 -3.23 0.88 2.35
CA VAL A 123 -2.54 -0.42 2.39
C VAL A 123 -1.03 -0.22 2.46
N TYR A 124 -0.50 0.74 1.69
CA TYR A 124 0.93 1.03 1.64
C TYR A 124 1.45 1.52 2.99
N ILE A 125 0.75 2.43 3.67
CA ILE A 125 1.17 2.95 4.99
C ILE A 125 1.21 1.82 6.02
N ILE A 126 0.18 0.97 6.07
CA ILE A 126 0.13 -0.15 7.01
C ILE A 126 1.27 -1.13 6.72
N ALA A 127 1.42 -1.55 5.46
CA ALA A 127 2.49 -2.45 5.06
C ALA A 127 3.87 -1.86 5.38
N LEU A 128 4.09 -0.57 5.15
CA LEU A 128 5.33 0.13 5.45
C LEU A 128 5.67 0.07 6.95
N ILE A 129 4.69 0.32 7.81
CA ILE A 129 4.87 0.27 9.27
C ILE A 129 5.14 -1.16 9.72
N LEU A 130 4.31 -2.12 9.29
CA LEU A 130 4.44 -3.54 9.66
C LEU A 130 5.79 -4.13 9.23
N VAL A 131 6.18 -3.91 7.97
CA VAL A 131 7.47 -4.38 7.45
C VAL A 131 8.61 -3.77 8.25
N THR A 132 8.55 -2.46 8.51
CA THR A 132 9.60 -1.77 9.28
C THR A 132 9.70 -2.28 10.72
N LEU A 133 8.57 -2.56 11.39
CA LEU A 133 8.54 -3.15 12.72
C LEU A 133 9.23 -4.52 12.73
N LEU A 134 8.85 -5.39 11.80
CA LEU A 134 9.36 -6.75 11.74
C LEU A 134 10.86 -6.80 11.42
N ILE A 135 11.37 -6.04 10.44
CA ILE A 135 12.83 -6.00 10.17
C ILE A 135 13.63 -5.33 11.30
N THR A 136 12.97 -4.53 12.15
CA THR A 136 13.65 -3.85 13.27
C THR A 136 13.78 -4.76 14.48
N TYR A 137 12.73 -5.51 14.82
CA TYR A 137 12.71 -6.35 16.02
C TYR A 137 13.14 -7.79 15.76
N ILE A 138 12.92 -8.31 14.56
CA ILE A 138 13.21 -9.71 14.22
C ILE A 138 14.49 -9.76 13.38
N LYS A 139 15.53 -10.35 13.97
CA LYS A 139 16.83 -10.51 13.32
C LYS A 139 16.98 -11.83 12.56
N SER A 140 16.22 -12.85 12.97
CA SER A 140 16.27 -14.17 12.34
C SER A 140 15.54 -14.17 11.00
N ARG A 141 16.26 -14.58 9.94
CA ARG A 141 15.72 -14.70 8.57
C ARG A 141 14.59 -15.72 8.49
N GLU A 142 14.76 -16.86 9.16
CA GLU A 142 13.76 -17.95 9.15
C GLU A 142 12.46 -17.49 9.80
N SER A 143 12.53 -16.79 10.94
CA SER A 143 11.36 -16.24 11.61
C SER A 143 10.63 -15.21 10.74
N LEU A 144 11.37 -14.37 9.99
CA LEU A 144 10.77 -13.43 9.05
C LEU A 144 10.05 -14.14 7.89
N ILE A 145 10.63 -15.22 7.34
CA ILE A 145 10.00 -16.02 6.29
C ILE A 145 8.71 -16.66 6.83
N ILE A 146 8.78 -17.30 8.00
CA ILE A 146 7.61 -17.93 8.65
C ILE A 146 6.50 -16.89 8.87
N ILE A 147 6.84 -15.71 9.40
CA ILE A 147 5.87 -14.64 9.63
C ILE A 147 5.27 -14.12 8.33
N GLY A 148 6.06 -14.00 7.26
CA GLY A 148 5.54 -13.64 5.94
C GLY A 148 4.54 -14.67 5.41
N PHE A 149 4.83 -15.97 5.50
CA PHE A 149 3.88 -17.01 5.10
C PHE A 149 2.62 -17.03 5.98
N LEU A 150 2.77 -16.84 7.29
CA LEU A 150 1.62 -16.71 8.20
C LEU A 150 0.77 -15.48 7.86
N SER A 151 1.38 -14.33 7.52
CA SER A 151 0.64 -13.13 7.14
C SER A 151 -0.14 -13.34 5.84
N LEU A 152 0.42 -14.09 4.88
CA LEU A 152 -0.29 -14.49 3.66
C LEU A 152 -1.48 -15.40 3.98
N ILE A 153 -1.30 -16.42 4.82
CA ILE A 153 -2.38 -17.34 5.20
C ILE A 153 -3.49 -16.57 5.92
N ILE A 154 -3.15 -15.71 6.87
CA ILE A 154 -4.14 -14.91 7.61
C ILE A 154 -4.87 -13.95 6.66
N GLY A 155 -4.15 -13.25 5.79
CA GLY A 155 -4.72 -12.29 4.84
C GLY A 155 -5.64 -12.95 3.80
N THR A 156 -5.35 -14.19 3.38
CA THR A 156 -6.17 -14.94 2.40
C THR A 156 -7.28 -15.76 3.05
N SER A 157 -7.13 -16.16 4.31
CA SER A 157 -8.16 -16.89 5.06
C SER A 157 -9.29 -16.00 5.56
N TYR A 158 -9.10 -14.68 5.53
CA TYR A 158 -10.10 -13.72 5.97
C TYR A 158 -11.26 -13.65 4.96
N LYS A 159 -12.34 -14.40 5.23
CA LYS A 159 -13.62 -14.23 4.54
C LYS A 159 -14.30 -13.00 5.14
N HIS A 160 -14.42 -11.92 4.35
CA HIS A 160 -15.15 -10.68 4.65
C HIS A 160 -16.07 -10.74 5.88
N ILE A 161 -15.53 -10.41 7.06
CA ILE A 161 -16.32 -10.29 8.29
C ILE A 161 -16.93 -8.90 8.29
N PHE A 162 -18.23 -8.80 8.54
CA PHE A 162 -18.86 -7.50 8.79
C PHE A 162 -18.27 -6.91 10.08
N PHE A 163 -17.45 -5.87 9.95
CA PHE A 163 -16.95 -5.09 11.07
C PHE A 163 -17.69 -3.76 11.10
N LEU A 164 -18.48 -3.54 12.15
CA LEU A 164 -19.25 -2.30 12.35
C LEU A 164 -20.04 -1.91 11.07
N GLU A 165 -20.80 -2.85 10.51
CA GLU A 165 -21.59 -2.71 9.27
C GLU A 165 -20.81 -2.65 7.93
N TYR A 166 -19.48 -2.50 7.96
CA TYR A 166 -18.65 -2.54 6.76
C TYR A 166 -18.08 -3.94 6.52
N LYS A 167 -18.12 -4.39 5.26
CA LYS A 167 -17.66 -5.72 4.82
C LYS A 167 -16.13 -5.92 4.90
N TYR A 168 -15.38 -4.85 5.17
CA TYR A 168 -13.92 -4.78 5.07
C TYR A 168 -13.32 -4.20 6.35
N LEU A 169 -12.10 -4.64 6.68
CA LEU A 169 -11.36 -4.06 7.81
C LEU A 169 -10.97 -2.60 7.51
N PRO A 170 -10.82 -1.76 8.56
CA PRO A 170 -10.31 -0.42 8.39
C PRO A 170 -9.00 -0.43 7.60
N TRP A 171 -8.90 0.45 6.61
CA TRP A 171 -7.70 0.65 5.79
C TRP A 171 -7.21 -0.60 5.04
N ASP A 172 -8.05 -1.63 4.90
CA ASP A 172 -7.69 -2.91 4.26
C ASP A 172 -6.46 -3.57 4.90
N PHE A 173 -6.49 -3.65 6.24
CA PHE A 173 -5.42 -4.27 7.01
C PHE A 173 -5.14 -5.72 6.60
N ASP A 174 -6.17 -6.48 6.25
CA ASP A 174 -6.09 -7.84 5.68
C ASP A 174 -5.25 -7.88 4.40
N VAL A 175 -5.48 -6.95 3.47
CA VAL A 175 -4.67 -6.86 2.25
C VAL A 175 -3.25 -6.43 2.58
N ALA A 176 -3.05 -5.53 3.55
CA ALA A 176 -1.72 -5.15 3.98
C ALA A 176 -0.90 -6.34 4.50
N LEU A 177 -1.52 -7.35 5.14
CA LEU A 177 -0.85 -8.59 5.55
C LEU A 177 -0.37 -9.43 4.36
N ILE A 178 -1.11 -9.43 3.25
CA ILE A 178 -0.69 -10.06 1.99
C ILE A 178 0.50 -9.29 1.40
N VAL A 179 0.45 -7.97 1.42
CA VAL A 179 1.54 -7.12 0.91
C VAL A 179 2.83 -7.33 1.71
N VAL A 180 2.72 -7.47 3.03
CA VAL A 180 3.83 -7.75 3.94
C VAL A 180 4.63 -8.99 3.47
N PHE A 181 3.94 -10.06 3.05
CA PHE A 181 4.59 -11.24 2.47
C PHE A 181 5.43 -10.91 1.23
N PHE A 182 4.85 -10.21 0.24
CA PHE A 182 5.54 -9.86 -1.00
C PHE A 182 6.77 -8.98 -0.76
N VAL A 183 6.63 -7.98 0.11
CA VAL A 183 7.73 -7.08 0.46
C VAL A 183 8.82 -7.83 1.24
N PHE A 184 8.48 -8.80 2.09
CA PHE A 184 9.49 -9.57 2.80
C PHE A 184 10.25 -10.56 1.96
N ILE A 185 9.57 -11.30 1.07
CA ILE A 185 10.26 -12.15 0.12
C ILE A 185 11.32 -11.33 -0.61
N TRP A 186 10.93 -10.16 -1.10
CA TRP A 186 11.85 -9.25 -1.75
C TRP A 186 13.01 -8.81 -0.86
N VAL A 187 12.72 -8.32 0.36
CA VAL A 187 13.75 -7.89 1.33
C VAL A 187 14.73 -9.03 1.65
N SER A 188 14.23 -10.26 1.84
CA SER A 188 15.04 -11.42 2.18
C SER A 188 15.94 -11.88 1.02
N LEU A 189 15.48 -11.75 -0.22
CA LEU A 189 16.25 -12.13 -1.41
C LEU A 189 17.28 -11.06 -1.81
N PHE A 190 16.97 -9.77 -1.64
CA PHE A 190 17.79 -8.69 -2.20
C PHE A 190 18.61 -7.88 -1.19
N GLN A 191 18.28 -7.87 0.12
CA GLN A 191 19.17 -7.22 1.10
C GLN A 191 20.51 -7.95 1.26
N GLU A 192 20.57 -9.26 1.00
CA GLU A 192 21.81 -10.04 0.99
C GLU A 192 22.78 -9.54 -0.10
N HIS A 193 22.25 -9.17 -1.27
CA HIS A 193 23.06 -8.63 -2.37
C HIS A 193 23.54 -7.18 -2.13
N SER A 194 22.73 -6.35 -1.45
CA SER A 194 23.12 -4.97 -1.15
C SER A 194 24.19 -4.85 -0.06
N LYS A 195 24.34 -5.84 0.83
CA LYS A 195 25.39 -5.84 1.86
C LYS A 195 26.78 -6.22 1.31
N ASN A 196 26.82 -6.93 0.18
CA ASN A 196 28.07 -7.39 -0.46
C ASN A 196 28.62 -6.42 -1.52
N CYS A 197 27.96 -5.28 -1.74
CA CYS A 197 28.34 -4.28 -2.75
C CYS A 197 28.80 -2.94 -2.14
N HIS A 198 29.27 -2.94 -0.89
CA HIS A 198 29.90 -1.80 -0.24
C HIS A 198 31.30 -2.16 0.25
#